data_AF-A0A2P4X089-F1
#
_entry.id   AF-A0A2P4X089-F1
#
_cell.length_a   1.000
_cell.length_b   1.000
_cell.length_c   1.000
_cell.angle_alpha   90.00
_cell.angle_beta   90.00
_cell.angle_gamma   90.00
#
_symmetry.space_group_name_H-M   'P 1'
#
loop_
_entity.id
_entity.type
_entity.pdbx_description
1 polymer ?
#
loop_
_entity_poly.entity_id
_entity_poly.type
_entity_poly.pdbx_seq_one_letter_code
_entity_poly.pdbx_strand_id
1 'polypeptide(L)'
;MKVQIVIVALATLLMPIQCAGTGPDNRYERSGFLTADFTQKACAASGGSIDPTRNGNQKCCNVPDSRQGDFNNSCKAQKAGNNFPNFHPTAQAC
;
A
#
# COMPACT_ATOMS: atom_id res chain seq x y z
N MET A 1 -36.16 -2.66 -29.75
CA MET A 1 -34.82 -2.06 -29.89
C MET A 1 -34.01 -2.48 -28.67
N LYS A 2 -32.91 -3.23 -28.87
CA LYS A 2 -32.05 -3.80 -27.84
C LYS A 2 -30.85 -2.87 -27.66
N VAL A 3 -30.70 -2.29 -26.48
CA VAL A 3 -29.43 -1.69 -26.05
C VAL A 3 -28.99 -2.48 -24.82
N GLN A 4 -28.32 -3.61 -25.07
CA GLN A 4 -27.59 -4.29 -24.01
C GLN A 4 -26.30 -3.49 -23.80
N ILE A 5 -26.29 -2.69 -22.74
CA ILE A 5 -25.09 -2.02 -22.26
C ILE A 5 -24.19 -3.14 -21.75
N VAL A 6 -23.25 -3.55 -22.59
CA VAL A 6 -22.18 -4.48 -22.22
C VAL A 6 -21.25 -3.70 -21.29
N ILE A 7 -21.53 -3.77 -20.00
CA ILE A 7 -20.59 -3.34 -18.96
C ILE A 7 -19.46 -4.36 -19.01
N VAL A 8 -18.38 -4.03 -19.70
CA VAL A 8 -17.13 -4.77 -19.61
C VAL A 8 -16.62 -4.58 -18.19
N ALA A 9 -16.88 -5.56 -17.33
CA ALA A 9 -16.25 -5.67 -16.03
C ALA A 9 -14.75 -5.95 -16.27
N LEU A 10 -13.97 -4.87 -16.38
CA LEU A 10 -12.52 -4.95 -16.24
C LEU A 10 -12.25 -5.31 -14.77
N ALA A 11 -12.28 -6.60 -14.45
CA ALA A 11 -11.70 -7.10 -13.21
C ALA A 11 -10.19 -6.88 -13.33
N THR A 12 -9.74 -5.65 -13.10
CA THR A 12 -8.34 -5.42 -12.74
C THR A 12 -8.14 -6.25 -11.48
N LEU A 13 -7.39 -7.34 -11.60
CA LEU A 13 -6.92 -8.11 -10.45
C LEU A 13 -6.34 -7.07 -9.48
N LEU A 14 -6.99 -6.96 -8.32
CA LEU A 14 -6.55 -6.08 -7.26
C LEU A 14 -5.54 -6.88 -6.45
N MET A 15 -4.33 -6.38 -6.33
CA MET A 15 -3.31 -6.96 -5.47
C MET A 15 -3.32 -6.26 -4.11
N PRO A 16 -3.49 -7.02 -3.01
CA PRO A 16 -3.26 -6.50 -1.68
C PRO A 16 -1.75 -6.28 -1.47
N ILE A 17 -1.35 -5.04 -1.22
CA ILE A 17 0.04 -4.62 -1.02
C ILE A 17 0.18 -3.66 0.17
N GLN A 18 1.31 -3.73 0.86
CA GLN A 18 1.66 -2.96 2.04
C GLN A 18 3.01 -2.26 1.83
N CYS A 19 3.14 -1.06 2.40
CA CYS A 19 4.42 -0.39 2.58
C CYS A 19 4.74 -0.37 4.09
N ALA A 20 5.54 -1.33 4.55
CA ALA A 20 5.87 -1.49 5.96
C ALA A 20 7.00 -0.55 6.38
N GLY A 21 6.91 -0.04 7.60
CA GLY A 21 8.04 0.63 8.25
C GLY A 21 8.93 -0.40 8.92
N THR A 22 9.98 -0.83 8.23
CA THR A 22 10.88 -1.91 8.69
C THR A 22 12.15 -1.34 9.32
N GLY A 23 12.54 -1.87 10.47
CA GLY A 23 13.77 -1.54 11.18
C GLY A 23 14.99 -2.33 10.70
N PRO A 24 16.17 -2.08 11.28
CA PRO A 24 17.40 -2.77 10.91
C PRO A 24 17.40 -4.28 11.23
N ASP A 25 16.52 -4.73 12.11
CA ASP A 25 16.31 -6.13 12.48
C ASP A 25 15.28 -6.84 11.58
N ASN A 26 14.89 -6.22 10.47
CA ASN A 26 13.83 -6.67 9.56
C ASN A 26 12.45 -6.83 10.24
N ARG A 27 12.24 -6.18 11.39
CA ARG A 27 10.95 -6.17 12.07
C ARG A 27 10.22 -4.87 11.79
N TYR A 28 8.90 -4.92 11.87
CA TYR A 28 8.09 -3.72 11.75
C TYR A 28 8.26 -2.83 12.96
N GLU A 29 8.10 -1.53 12.73
CA GLU A 29 7.93 -0.55 13.79
C GLU A 29 6.76 -0.95 14.70
N ARG A 30 7.01 -0.95 16.01
CA ARG A 30 6.17 -1.65 16.99
C ARG A 30 4.76 -1.07 17.13
N SER A 31 4.59 0.24 17.01
CA SER A 31 3.29 0.90 17.13
C SER A 31 2.40 0.69 15.90
N GLY A 32 2.99 0.34 14.77
CA GLY A 32 2.30 0.23 13.48
C GLY A 32 2.00 1.58 12.84
N PHE A 33 2.53 2.67 13.42
CA PHE A 33 2.37 4.02 12.89
C PHE A 33 3.01 4.14 11.51
N LEU A 34 4.26 3.68 11.37
CA LEU A 34 4.97 3.81 10.10
C LEU A 34 4.31 3.02 8.99
N THR A 35 3.96 1.76 9.25
CA THR A 35 3.28 0.92 8.25
C THR A 35 1.94 1.52 7.84
N ALA A 36 1.17 2.06 8.79
CA ALA A 36 -0.10 2.71 8.50
C ALA A 36 0.08 3.99 7.67
N ASP A 37 0.98 4.89 8.07
CA ASP A 37 1.27 6.15 7.36
C ASP A 37 1.83 5.89 5.97
N PHE A 38 2.82 4.99 5.86
CA PHE A 38 3.46 4.68 4.60
C PHE A 38 2.50 4.02 3.62
N THR A 39 1.74 3.02 4.07
CA THR A 39 0.75 2.35 3.22
C THR A 39 -0.33 3.34 2.79
N GLN A 40 -0.82 4.21 3.67
CA GLN A 40 -1.81 5.23 3.34
C GLN A 40 -1.32 6.16 2.22
N LYS A 41 -0.10 6.69 2.35
CA LYS A 41 0.50 7.61 1.37
C LYS A 41 0.78 6.94 0.03
N ALA A 42 1.37 5.74 0.05
CA ALA A 42 1.67 5.00 -1.19
C ALA A 42 0.39 4.59 -1.92
N CYS A 43 -0.64 4.15 -1.18
CA CYS A 43 -1.93 3.77 -1.74
C CYS A 43 -2.63 4.94 -2.43
N ALA A 44 -2.65 6.11 -1.79
CA ALA A 44 -3.24 7.32 -2.36
C ALA A 44 -2.51 7.76 -3.64
N ALA A 45 -1.17 7.66 -3.65
CA ALA A 45 -0.36 8.02 -4.82
C ALA A 45 -0.53 7.05 -6.00
N SER A 46 -0.77 5.75 -5.74
CA SER A 46 -0.93 4.73 -6.76
C SER A 46 -2.36 4.56 -7.27
N GLY A 47 -3.32 5.34 -6.75
CA GLY A 47 -4.74 5.20 -7.08
C GLY A 47 -5.38 3.92 -6.53
N GLY A 48 -4.82 3.37 -5.43
CA GLY A 48 -5.37 2.22 -4.74
C GLY A 48 -6.46 2.58 -3.73
N SER A 49 -7.02 1.56 -3.09
CA SER A 49 -7.98 1.71 -2.00
C SER A 49 -7.53 0.97 -0.76
N ILE A 50 -7.58 1.62 0.40
CA ILE A 50 -7.22 1.01 1.68
C ILE A 50 -8.26 -0.03 2.08
N ASP A 51 -7.79 -1.20 2.55
CA ASP A 51 -8.65 -2.18 3.21
C ASP A 51 -9.05 -1.65 4.59
N PRO A 52 -10.34 -1.34 4.83
CA PRO A 52 -10.80 -0.76 6.09
C PRO A 52 -10.76 -1.75 7.26
N THR A 53 -10.60 -3.05 6.98
CA THR A 53 -10.54 -4.09 8.02
C THR A 53 -9.14 -4.27 8.59
N ARG A 54 -8.11 -3.72 7.93
CA ARG A 54 -6.70 -3.90 8.28
C ARG A 54 -6.06 -2.61 8.76
N ASN A 55 -5.49 -2.64 9.98
CA ASN A 55 -4.97 -1.47 10.67
C ASN A 55 -3.52 -1.65 11.15
N GLY A 56 -2.85 -0.54 11.48
CA GLY A 56 -1.48 -0.54 12.00
C GLY A 56 -0.50 -1.30 11.11
N ASN A 57 0.18 -2.29 11.67
CA ASN A 57 1.11 -3.16 10.96
C ASN A 57 0.47 -4.15 9.98
N GLN A 58 -0.85 -4.28 9.98
CA GLN A 58 -1.58 -5.08 9.00
C GLN A 58 -2.15 -4.23 7.87
N LYS A 59 -2.06 -2.90 7.97
CA LYS A 59 -2.63 -1.95 7.00
C LYS A 59 -2.26 -2.37 5.57
N CYS A 60 -3.27 -2.45 4.71
CA CYS A 60 -3.11 -2.93 3.36
C CYS A 60 -3.82 -2.01 2.35
N CYS A 61 -3.29 -1.96 1.14
CA CYS A 61 -3.85 -1.27 0.00
C CYS A 61 -4.18 -2.27 -1.10
N ASN A 62 -5.37 -2.18 -1.68
CA ASN A 62 -5.71 -2.87 -2.91
C ASN A 62 -5.36 -1.96 -4.09
N VAL A 63 -4.35 -2.35 -4.86
CA VAL A 63 -3.94 -1.63 -6.09
C VAL A 63 -4.26 -2.49 -7.31
N PRO A 64 -4.70 -1.89 -8.43
CA PRO A 64 -4.69 -2.59 -9.71
C PRO A 64 -3.29 -3.07 -10.06
N ASP A 65 -3.15 -4.26 -10.67
CA ASP A 65 -1.84 -4.79 -11.07
C ASP A 65 -1.01 -3.82 -11.90
N SER A 66 -1.65 -3.09 -12.80
CA SER A 66 -1.01 -2.07 -13.66
C SER A 66 -0.40 -0.90 -12.87
N ARG A 67 -0.77 -0.72 -11.59
CA ARG A 67 -0.33 0.35 -10.69
C ARG A 67 0.61 -0.14 -9.58
N GLN A 68 0.97 -1.42 -9.56
CA GLN A 68 1.90 -1.95 -8.55
C GLN A 68 3.26 -1.23 -8.57
N GLY A 69 3.76 -0.91 -9.77
CA GLY A 69 4.99 -0.13 -9.92
C GLY A 69 4.91 1.25 -9.27
N ASP A 70 3.78 1.94 -9.45
CA ASP A 70 3.53 3.26 -8.85
C ASP A 70 3.51 3.18 -7.33
N PHE A 71 2.85 2.16 -6.77
CA PHE A 71 2.86 1.90 -5.33
C PHE A 71 4.28 1.66 -4.81
N ASN A 72 5.05 0.78 -5.46
CA ASN A 72 6.40 0.43 -5.05
C ASN A 72 7.34 1.64 -5.11
N ASN A 73 7.24 2.47 -6.14
CA ASN A 73 8.01 3.69 -6.28
C ASN A 73 7.63 4.71 -5.20
N SER A 74 6.33 4.92 -4.97
CA SER A 74 5.86 5.80 -3.91
C SER A 74 6.27 5.32 -2.53
N CYS A 75 6.27 4.00 -2.28
CA CYS A 75 6.73 3.41 -1.03
C CYS A 75 8.22 3.69 -0.80
N LYS A 76 9.09 3.37 -1.77
CA LYS A 76 10.55 3.59 -1.66
C LYS A 76 10.94 5.06 -1.46
N ALA A 77 10.14 5.99 -1.94
CA ALA A 77 10.39 7.43 -1.80
C ALA A 77 10.11 7.98 -0.39
N GLN A 78 9.43 7.21 0.48
CA GLN A 78 9.05 7.70 1.81
C GLN A 78 10.22 7.74 2.78
N LYS A 79 10.08 8.57 3.81
CA LYS A 79 11.07 8.75 4.87
C LYS A 79 10.38 8.63 6.23
N ALA A 80 10.96 7.84 7.14
CA ALA A 80 10.42 7.61 8.48
C ALA A 80 10.52 8.82 9.42
N GLY A 81 11.23 9.88 9.01
CA GLY A 81 11.45 11.08 9.82
C GLY A 81 12.37 10.83 11.02
N ASN A 82 12.66 11.89 11.77
CA ASN A 82 13.68 11.85 12.82
C ASN A 82 13.28 11.01 14.06
N ASN A 83 11.99 10.81 14.29
CA ASN A 83 11.47 10.03 15.43
C ASN A 83 11.62 8.52 15.24
N PHE A 84 11.89 8.07 14.02
CA PHE A 84 12.05 6.67 13.68
C PHE A 84 13.42 6.46 13.00
N PRO A 85 14.51 6.73 13.72
CA PRO A 85 15.84 6.56 13.16
C PRO A 85 16.04 5.09 12.77
N ASN A 86 16.63 4.85 11.61
CA ASN A 86 16.92 3.52 11.04
C ASN A 86 15.72 2.73 10.51
N PHE A 87 14.50 3.26 10.57
CA PHE A 87 13.36 2.66 9.88
C PHE A 87 13.28 3.11 8.43
N HIS A 88 12.92 2.19 7.54
CA HIS A 88 12.80 2.44 6.11
C HIS A 88 11.51 1.80 5.55
N PRO A 89 10.95 2.38 4.49
CA PRO A 89 9.78 1.80 3.83
C PRO A 89 10.14 0.52 3.06
N THR A 90 9.37 -0.54 3.23
CA THR A 90 9.50 -1.81 2.53
C THR A 90 8.19 -2.18 1.86
N ALA A 91 8.16 -2.25 0.53
CA ALA A 91 7.00 -2.72 -0.20
C ALA A 91 6.92 -4.26 -0.17
N GLN A 92 5.75 -4.80 0.13
CA GLN A 92 5.50 -6.25 0.22
C GLN A 92 4.02 -6.57 0.04
N ALA A 93 3.69 -7.83 -0.29
CA ALA A 93 2.29 -8.28 -0.33
C ALA A 93 1.65 -8.28 1.07
N CYS A 94 0.33 -8.12 1.10
CA CYS A 94 -0.49 -8.49 2.26
C CYS A 94 -1.25 -9.81 2.01
#